data_AF-A0AA36NGL4-F1
#
_entry.id   AF-A0AA36NGL4-F1
#
_cell.length_a   1.000
_cell.length_b   1.000
_cell.length_c   1.000
_cell.angle_alpha   90.00
_cell.angle_beta   90.00
_cell.angle_gamma   90.00
#
_symmetry.space_group_name_H-M   'P 1'
#
loop_
_entity.id
_entity.type
_entity.pdbx_description
1 polymer ?
#
loop_
_entity_poly.entity_id
_entity_poly.type
_entity_poly.pdbx_seq_one_letter_code
_entity_poly.pdbx_strand_id
1 'polypeptide(L)'
;MSAAQVPGVTDRRWEGVIATVRQDKGFGFIRCPELRKMYPEKDVFLHQRHLGSFREGDNVSFGVFMRDGKPQATDLAMVNGQQPMQQQQQMAPQMGMQMGMPMGQGVPMQGMGMGMGMGMQMDMGMQQPSMGHPQMGQQALPPPPPQAPPEEEATHEVEVPKEFMSTLGEGGKLQQLKYLAGGDINITFQNKPELLNSVVATIRGPKAHASLGVILVMKEMTELIHIPV
;
A
#
# COMPACT_ATOMS: atom_id res chain seq x y z
N MET A 1 -17.21 19.36 10.50
CA MET A 1 -16.78 20.71 10.08
C MET A 1 -15.77 20.55 8.96
N SER A 2 -16.14 21.02 7.77
CA SER A 2 -15.42 20.81 6.51
C SER A 2 -14.14 21.62 6.45
N ALA A 3 -13.11 21.06 5.80
CA ALA A 3 -11.93 21.81 5.45
C ALA A 3 -12.31 22.93 4.47
N ALA A 4 -11.97 24.17 4.79
CA ALA A 4 -12.24 25.29 3.89
C ALA A 4 -11.18 25.31 2.78
N GLN A 5 -11.61 25.44 1.52
CA GLN A 5 -10.72 25.69 0.39
C GLN A 5 -10.42 27.19 0.32
N VAL A 6 -9.13 27.53 0.23
CA VAL A 6 -8.66 28.91 0.06
C VAL A 6 -7.84 28.95 -1.23
N PRO A 7 -8.32 29.63 -2.29
CA PRO A 7 -7.60 29.77 -3.54
C PRO A 7 -6.21 30.39 -3.33
N GLY A 8 -5.20 29.87 -4.03
CA GLY A 8 -3.79 30.20 -3.86
C GLY A 8 -3.11 29.51 -2.66
N VAL A 9 -3.86 28.84 -1.77
CA VAL A 9 -3.31 28.21 -0.55
C VAL A 9 -3.58 26.72 -0.49
N THR A 10 -4.81 26.28 -0.72
CA THR A 10 -5.19 24.85 -0.59
C THR A 10 -5.13 24.08 -1.91
N ASP A 11 -4.98 24.79 -3.02
CA ASP A 11 -4.93 24.32 -4.42
C ASP A 11 -3.49 24.11 -4.93
N ARG A 12 -2.48 24.32 -4.08
CA ARG A 12 -1.08 24.11 -4.41
C ARG A 12 -0.33 23.42 -3.29
N ARG A 13 0.84 22.87 -3.63
CA ARG A 13 1.80 22.37 -2.64
C ARG A 13 2.71 23.48 -2.15
N TRP A 14 3.20 23.29 -0.94
CA TRP A 14 4.10 24.16 -0.21
C TRP A 14 5.34 23.38 0.18
N GLU A 15 6.46 24.07 0.24
CA GLU A 15 7.71 23.51 0.72
C GLU A 15 8.10 24.13 2.06
N GLY A 16 8.61 23.30 2.96
CA GLY A 16 8.98 23.75 4.29
C GLY A 16 9.87 22.73 4.99
N VAL A 17 10.28 23.10 6.19
CA VAL A 17 11.10 22.25 7.05
C VAL A 17 10.31 21.88 8.28
N ILE A 18 10.30 20.60 8.65
CA ILE A 18 9.68 20.17 9.90
C ILE A 18 10.48 20.79 11.05
N ALA A 19 9.88 21.75 11.75
CA ALA A 19 10.54 22.50 12.80
C ALA A 19 10.42 21.82 14.17
N THR A 20 9.33 21.10 14.41
CA THR A 20 9.15 20.37 15.66
C THR A 20 8.32 19.11 15.45
N VAL A 21 8.70 18.02 16.12
CA VAL A 21 7.96 16.77 16.19
C VAL A 21 7.84 16.38 17.66
N ARG A 22 6.61 16.34 18.15
CA ARG A 22 6.28 15.78 19.47
C ARG A 22 5.69 14.40 19.25
N GLN A 23 6.56 13.40 19.09
CA GLN A 23 6.13 12.01 18.89
C GLN A 23 5.25 11.52 20.05
N ASP A 24 5.62 11.87 21.28
CA ASP A 24 4.85 11.60 22.51
C ASP A 24 3.42 12.15 22.48
N LYS A 25 3.23 13.33 21.87
CA LYS A 25 1.92 14.00 21.80
C LYS A 25 1.19 13.83 20.47
N GLY A 26 1.82 13.15 19.52
CA GLY A 26 1.23 12.87 18.21
C GLY A 26 1.04 14.06 17.28
N PHE A 27 1.88 15.09 17.36
CA PHE A 27 1.83 16.22 16.42
C PHE A 27 3.20 16.84 16.16
N GLY A 28 3.29 17.65 15.12
CA GLY A 28 4.45 18.45 14.78
C GLY A 28 4.06 19.77 14.13
N PHE A 29 5.07 20.54 13.75
CA PHE A 29 4.92 21.82 13.04
C PHE A 29 5.90 21.90 11.88
N ILE A 30 5.41 22.40 10.75
CA ILE A 30 6.23 22.68 9.57
C ILE A 30 6.41 24.20 9.47
N ARG A 31 7.67 24.63 9.38
CA ARG A 31 8.02 26.01 9.12
C ARG A 31 8.10 26.22 7.62
N CYS A 32 7.18 27.03 7.10
CA CYS A 32 7.13 27.45 5.71
C CYS A 32 7.13 28.99 5.65
N PRO A 33 8.25 29.62 5.23
CA PRO A 33 8.36 31.09 5.22
C PRO A 33 7.30 31.78 4.35
N GLU A 34 6.90 31.16 3.25
CA GLU A 34 5.89 31.72 2.35
C GLU A 34 4.49 31.71 2.97
N LEU A 35 4.07 30.60 3.58
CA LEU A 35 2.81 30.53 4.33
C LEU A 35 2.83 31.47 5.54
N ARG A 36 3.97 31.64 6.20
CA ARG A 36 4.09 32.53 7.35
C ARG A 36 3.95 34.01 6.98
N LYS A 37 4.11 34.40 5.71
CA LYS A 37 3.79 35.76 5.26
C LYS A 37 2.28 36.01 5.22
N MET A 38 1.50 34.98 4.89
CA MET A 38 0.03 35.05 4.84
C MET A 38 -0.61 34.76 6.21
N TYR A 39 0.02 33.91 7.01
CA TYR A 39 -0.44 33.48 8.33
C TYR A 39 0.69 33.66 9.37
N PRO A 40 1.05 34.90 9.75
CA PRO A 40 2.22 35.19 10.58
C PRO A 40 2.12 34.65 12.01
N GLU A 41 0.91 34.45 12.51
CA GLU A 41 0.67 34.01 13.89
C GLU A 41 0.76 32.49 14.08
N LYS A 42 0.90 31.70 12.99
CA LYS A 42 0.70 30.24 13.06
C LYS A 42 1.65 29.46 12.15
N ASP A 43 2.45 28.58 12.75
CA ASP A 43 3.16 27.54 12.01
C ASP A 43 2.16 26.46 11.52
N VAL A 44 2.53 25.75 10.44
CA VAL A 44 1.63 24.77 9.82
C VAL A 44 1.56 23.53 10.71
N PHE A 45 0.37 23.19 11.20
CA PHE A 45 0.18 22.05 12.08
C PHE A 45 0.27 20.73 11.31
N LEU A 46 1.05 19.79 11.82
CA LEU A 46 1.23 18.46 11.25
C LEU A 46 0.70 17.41 12.24
N HIS A 47 -0.25 16.59 11.81
CA HIS A 47 -0.78 15.50 12.63
C HIS A 47 0.12 14.26 12.53
N GLN A 48 0.26 13.45 13.59
CA GLN A 48 1.09 12.23 13.61
C GLN A 48 0.77 11.26 12.46
N ARG A 49 -0.50 11.15 12.07
CA ARG A 49 -0.93 10.32 10.93
C ARG A 49 -0.26 10.70 9.61
N HIS A 50 0.17 11.94 9.45
CA HIS A 50 0.85 12.43 8.25
C HIS A 50 2.38 12.53 8.44
N LEU A 51 2.87 12.23 9.64
CA LEU A 51 4.27 12.39 10.03
C LEU A 51 5.12 11.18 9.63
N GLY A 52 4.52 9.97 9.58
CA GLY A 52 5.17 8.78 9.02
C GLY A 52 6.60 8.55 9.54
N SER A 53 7.56 8.52 8.62
CA SER A 53 9.01 8.39 8.88
C SER A 53 9.76 9.73 8.94
N PHE A 54 9.07 10.85 8.79
CA PHE A 54 9.68 12.18 8.79
C PHE A 54 10.12 12.62 10.18
N ARG A 55 11.19 13.43 10.23
CA ARG A 55 11.85 13.90 11.46
C ARG A 55 11.98 15.41 11.47
N GLU A 56 12.25 15.96 12.66
CA GLU A 56 12.67 17.36 12.79
C GLU A 56 13.88 17.63 11.91
N GLY A 57 13.83 18.69 11.11
CA GLY A 57 14.87 19.07 10.15
C GLY A 57 14.62 18.62 8.70
N ASP A 58 13.65 17.73 8.45
CA ASP A 58 13.41 17.25 7.09
C ASP A 58 12.74 18.31 6.20
N ASN A 59 13.24 18.43 4.97
CA ASN A 59 12.62 19.23 3.91
C ASN A 59 11.46 18.45 3.27
N VAL A 60 10.27 19.02 3.37
CA VAL A 60 9.02 18.39 2.92
C VAL A 60 8.22 19.28 2.00
N SER A 61 7.59 18.66 1.00
CA SER A 61 6.54 19.22 0.17
C SER A 61 5.18 18.72 0.67
N PHE A 62 4.24 19.61 0.94
CA PHE A 62 2.96 19.29 1.55
C PHE A 62 1.81 20.09 0.94
N GLY A 63 0.62 19.50 0.91
CA GLY A 63 -0.63 20.23 0.71
C GLY A 63 -1.06 20.93 2.00
N VAL A 64 -1.88 21.98 1.87
CA VAL A 64 -2.47 22.67 3.01
C VAL A 64 -3.98 22.58 2.94
N PHE A 65 -4.62 22.36 4.09
CA PHE A 65 -6.04 22.56 4.24
C PHE A 65 -6.32 23.47 5.44
N MET A 66 -7.41 24.22 5.39
CA MET A 66 -7.81 25.10 6.48
C MET A 66 -8.81 24.40 7.39
N ARG A 67 -8.48 24.34 8.68
CA ARG A 67 -9.39 23.86 9.72
C ARG A 67 -9.47 24.89 10.83
N ASP A 68 -10.68 25.36 11.13
CA ASP A 68 -10.94 26.37 12.17
C ASP A 68 -10.05 27.62 12.01
N GLY A 69 -9.80 28.05 10.76
CA GLY A 69 -8.93 29.18 10.44
C GLY A 69 -7.44 28.94 10.76
N LYS A 70 -7.01 27.67 10.78
CA LYS A 70 -5.61 27.27 11.01
C LYS A 70 -5.10 26.41 9.84
N PRO A 71 -3.92 26.70 9.29
CA PRO A 71 -3.32 25.87 8.25
C PRO A 71 -2.85 24.54 8.84
N GLN A 72 -3.30 23.44 8.24
CA GLN A 72 -2.88 22.09 8.57
C GLN A 72 -2.25 21.42 7.34
N ALA A 73 -1.13 20.74 7.56
CA ALA A 73 -0.41 20.04 6.52
C ALA A 73 -1.06 18.69 6.22
N THR A 74 -1.16 18.38 4.93
CA THR A 74 -1.63 17.11 4.40
C THR A 74 -0.72 16.65 3.28
N ASP A 75 -0.75 15.36 2.95
CA ASP A 75 -0.02 14.79 1.81
C ASP A 75 1.47 15.18 1.84
N LEU A 76 2.24 14.71 2.83
CA LEU A 76 3.67 15.04 2.94
C LEU A 76 4.52 14.19 2.00
N ALA A 77 5.50 14.81 1.34
CA ALA A 77 6.50 14.18 0.49
C ALA A 77 7.89 14.78 0.75
N MET A 78 8.98 14.03 0.52
CA MET A 78 10.34 14.58 0.59
C MET A 78 10.64 15.47 -0.62
N VAL A 79 11.28 16.63 -0.40
CA VAL A 79 11.66 17.56 -1.50
C VAL A 79 12.79 17.01 -2.38
N ASN A 80 13.61 16.08 -1.87
CA ASN A 80 14.81 15.59 -2.56
C ASN A 80 14.66 14.27 -3.34
N GLY A 81 13.45 13.91 -3.77
CA GLY A 81 13.28 12.87 -4.81
C GLY A 81 13.50 11.41 -4.38
N GLN A 82 13.68 11.11 -3.09
CA GLN A 82 13.53 9.73 -2.60
C GLN A 82 12.15 9.58 -1.97
N GLN A 83 11.14 9.44 -2.81
CA GLN A 83 9.90 8.81 -2.37
C GLN A 83 10.26 7.38 -1.92
N PRO A 84 9.91 6.91 -0.71
CA PRO A 84 9.64 5.50 -0.56
C PRO A 84 8.50 5.21 -1.51
N MET A 85 8.84 4.53 -2.61
CA MET A 85 7.97 4.17 -3.71
C MET A 85 6.78 3.39 -3.14
N GLN A 86 5.70 4.10 -2.80
CA GLN A 86 4.41 3.50 -2.53
C GLN A 86 3.84 3.10 -3.89
N GLN A 87 4.33 1.95 -4.34
CA GLN A 87 3.73 0.98 -5.25
C GLN A 87 2.47 1.47 -5.98
N GLN A 88 2.66 2.40 -6.92
CA GLN A 88 1.65 2.75 -7.91
C GLN A 88 1.69 1.67 -8.99
N GLN A 89 1.16 0.48 -8.68
CA GLN A 89 0.96 -0.58 -9.66
C GLN A 89 -0.42 -0.40 -10.30
N GLN A 90 -0.53 0.55 -11.23
CA GLN A 90 -1.64 0.60 -12.17
C GLN A 90 -1.10 0.68 -13.62
N MET A 91 -1.37 -0.42 -14.35
CA MET A 91 -1.65 -0.53 -15.78
C MET A 91 -0.50 -0.58 -16.80
N ALA A 92 -0.31 -1.76 -17.40
CA ALA A 92 -0.43 -1.95 -18.86
C ALA A 92 -0.63 -3.45 -19.24
N PRO A 93 -1.53 -3.76 -20.20
CA PRO A 93 -1.66 -5.08 -20.81
C PRO A 93 -0.72 -5.19 -22.02
N GLN A 94 0.07 -6.26 -22.14
CA GLN A 94 0.75 -6.58 -23.40
C GLN A 94 0.19 -7.88 -23.97
N MET A 95 -0.76 -7.68 -24.90
CA MET A 95 -1.03 -8.58 -26.01
C MET A 95 0.29 -8.87 -26.75
N GLY A 96 0.64 -10.15 -26.86
CA GLY A 96 1.69 -10.67 -27.75
C GLY A 96 1.11 -11.72 -28.70
N MET A 97 0.19 -11.33 -29.58
CA MET A 97 -0.06 -12.04 -30.84
C MET A 97 0.77 -11.34 -31.91
N GLN A 98 1.65 -12.06 -32.61
CA GLN A 98 1.59 -12.26 -34.07
C GLN A 98 2.96 -12.61 -34.69
N MET A 99 2.93 -13.74 -35.42
CA MET A 99 3.67 -14.17 -36.61
C MET A 99 5.20 -14.16 -36.68
N GLY A 100 5.71 -15.31 -37.10
CA GLY A 100 6.95 -15.45 -37.85
C GLY A 100 7.19 -16.89 -38.34
N MET A 101 6.36 -17.41 -39.25
CA MET A 101 6.79 -18.50 -40.15
C MET A 101 7.33 -17.88 -41.45
N PRO A 102 8.36 -18.48 -42.08
CA PRO A 102 8.05 -19.19 -43.33
C PRO A 102 8.79 -20.54 -43.52
N MET A 103 8.21 -21.32 -44.44
CA MET A 103 8.54 -22.67 -44.92
C MET A 103 9.94 -22.90 -45.49
N GLY A 104 10.37 -24.18 -45.49
CA GLY A 104 11.22 -24.80 -46.53
C GLY A 104 11.79 -26.16 -46.07
N GLN A 105 11.14 -27.28 -46.37
CA GLN A 105 11.43 -28.19 -47.51
C GLN A 105 12.50 -29.27 -47.21
N GLY A 106 12.08 -30.55 -47.21
CA GLY A 106 12.95 -31.70 -47.49
C GLY A 106 13.16 -32.75 -46.37
N VAL A 107 12.46 -33.88 -46.47
CA VAL A 107 12.94 -35.22 -46.03
C VAL A 107 13.88 -35.79 -47.13
N PRO A 108 14.68 -36.88 -46.99
CA PRO A 108 14.63 -37.99 -46.00
C PRO A 108 16.02 -38.63 -45.63
N MET A 109 15.95 -39.85 -45.06
CA MET A 109 16.95 -40.94 -44.99
C MET A 109 17.88 -41.03 -43.75
N GLN A 110 17.88 -42.10 -42.93
CA GLN A 110 17.97 -43.57 -43.14
C GLN A 110 19.44 -44.05 -43.12
N GLY A 111 19.77 -44.90 -42.13
CA GLY A 111 21.07 -45.56 -41.97
C GLY A 111 21.33 -45.90 -40.50
N MET A 112 20.91 -47.04 -39.95
CA MET A 112 21.46 -48.41 -40.12
C MET A 112 22.78 -48.60 -39.35
N GLY A 113 22.77 -49.48 -38.35
CA GLY A 113 23.99 -49.88 -37.62
C GLY A 113 23.76 -50.73 -36.37
N MET A 114 23.28 -51.96 -36.56
CA MET A 114 23.36 -53.04 -35.57
C MET A 114 24.82 -53.36 -35.21
N GLY A 115 25.08 -53.71 -33.95
CA GLY A 115 26.35 -54.29 -33.52
C GLY A 115 26.23 -54.97 -32.15
N MET A 116 25.85 -56.26 -32.16
CA MET A 116 26.03 -57.19 -31.04
C MET A 116 27.53 -57.37 -30.74
N GLY A 117 27.91 -57.48 -29.46
CA GLY A 117 29.28 -57.83 -29.09
C GLY A 117 29.47 -58.12 -27.60
N MET A 118 29.34 -59.41 -27.25
CA MET A 118 30.10 -60.15 -26.23
C MET A 118 30.42 -59.50 -24.87
N GLY A 119 29.88 -60.12 -23.82
CA GLY A 119 30.48 -60.06 -22.50
C GLY A 119 31.85 -60.75 -22.48
N MET A 120 32.81 -60.10 -21.82
CA MET A 120 33.97 -60.74 -21.19
C MET A 120 34.41 -59.86 -20.02
N GLN A 121 34.44 -60.49 -18.84
CA GLN A 121 35.06 -59.98 -17.63
C GLN A 121 36.57 -59.84 -17.86
N MET A 122 37.16 -58.72 -17.44
CA MET A 122 38.55 -58.69 -16.97
C MET A 122 38.68 -57.63 -15.87
N ASP A 123 38.82 -58.14 -14.65
CA ASP A 123 39.43 -57.51 -13.50
C ASP A 123 40.89 -57.18 -13.83
N MET A 124 41.25 -55.90 -13.86
CA MET A 124 42.65 -55.47 -13.88
C MET A 124 42.79 -54.17 -13.10
N GLY A 125 43.41 -54.28 -11.93
CA GLY A 125 43.81 -53.15 -11.11
C GLY A 125 44.74 -52.22 -11.88
N MET A 126 44.23 -51.04 -12.23
CA MET A 126 45.05 -49.89 -12.58
C MET A 126 44.56 -48.70 -11.76
N GLN A 127 45.43 -48.25 -10.86
CA GLN A 127 45.28 -47.03 -10.10
C GLN A 127 45.18 -45.86 -11.09
N GLN A 128 43.98 -45.29 -11.23
CA GLN A 128 43.81 -44.00 -11.91
C GLN A 128 44.38 -42.91 -11.00
N PRO A 129 45.24 -42.01 -11.51
CA PRO A 129 45.50 -40.76 -10.82
C PRO A 129 44.18 -39.98 -10.77
N SER A 130 43.78 -39.64 -9.55
CA SER A 130 42.57 -38.88 -9.24
C SER A 130 42.64 -37.50 -9.90
N MET A 131 42.14 -37.37 -11.13
CA MET A 131 41.77 -36.06 -11.66
C MET A 131 40.58 -35.57 -10.85
N GLY A 132 40.81 -34.47 -10.13
CA GLY A 132 39.80 -33.82 -9.31
C GLY A 132 38.52 -33.59 -10.10
N HIS A 133 37.40 -33.95 -9.46
CA HIS A 133 36.08 -33.58 -9.88
C HIS A 133 36.04 -32.06 -10.13
N PRO A 134 35.60 -31.56 -11.30
CA PRO A 134 35.01 -30.24 -11.35
C PRO A 134 33.71 -30.35 -10.56
N GLN A 135 33.78 -30.03 -9.27
CA GLN A 135 32.62 -29.80 -8.44
C GLN A 135 31.88 -28.63 -9.10
N MET A 136 30.88 -28.95 -9.92
CA MET A 136 29.95 -27.97 -10.44
C MET A 136 29.45 -27.21 -9.21
N GLY A 137 29.80 -25.92 -9.16
CA GLY A 137 29.39 -25.06 -8.07
C GLY A 137 27.90 -25.24 -7.89
N GLN A 138 27.51 -25.78 -6.74
CA GLN A 138 26.14 -25.70 -6.27
C GLN A 138 25.87 -24.20 -6.21
N GLN A 139 25.22 -23.67 -7.24
CA GLN A 139 24.72 -22.31 -7.22
C GLN A 139 23.71 -22.33 -6.08
N ALA A 140 24.12 -21.76 -4.94
CA ALA A 140 23.21 -21.52 -3.85
C ALA A 140 22.06 -20.72 -4.44
N LEU A 141 20.85 -21.28 -4.37
CA LEU A 141 19.64 -20.54 -4.71
C LEU A 141 19.73 -19.20 -3.96
N PRO A 142 19.48 -18.07 -4.63
CA PRO A 142 19.45 -16.79 -3.93
C PRO A 142 18.48 -16.94 -2.75
N PRO A 143 18.83 -16.37 -1.57
CA PRO A 143 17.94 -16.44 -0.42
C PRO A 143 16.56 -15.92 -0.85
N PRO A 144 15.47 -16.56 -0.41
CA PRO A 144 14.14 -16.04 -0.71
C PRO A 144 14.07 -14.58 -0.26
N PRO A 145 13.39 -13.71 -1.03
CA PRO A 145 13.23 -12.32 -0.63
C PRO A 145 12.68 -12.27 0.80
N PRO A 146 13.09 -11.28 1.62
CA PRO A 146 12.59 -11.15 2.98
C PRO A 146 11.06 -11.21 2.95
N GLN A 147 10.50 -12.20 3.64
CA GLN A 147 9.05 -12.32 3.77
C GLN A 147 8.55 -10.99 4.34
N ALA A 148 7.56 -10.39 3.68
CA ALA A 148 6.94 -9.18 4.18
C ALA A 148 6.55 -9.38 5.65
N PRO A 149 6.77 -8.38 6.54
CA PRO A 149 6.37 -8.52 7.93
C PRO A 149 4.90 -8.96 7.98
N PRO A 150 4.53 -9.89 8.87
CA PRO A 150 3.16 -10.37 8.95
C PRO A 150 2.23 -9.17 9.07
N GLU A 151 1.30 -9.05 8.12
CA GLU A 151 0.31 -7.97 8.13
C GLU A 151 -0.42 -8.00 9.47
N GLU A 152 -0.17 -7.00 10.31
CA GLU A 152 -0.77 -6.88 11.63
C GLU A 152 -2.28 -6.70 11.42
N GLU A 153 -3.06 -7.73 11.71
CA GLU A 153 -4.52 -7.63 11.72
C GLU A 153 -4.95 -6.65 12.81
N ALA A 154 -5.80 -5.69 12.47
CA ALA A 154 -6.39 -4.76 13.40
C ALA A 154 -7.92 -4.92 13.42
N THR A 155 -8.50 -4.74 14.60
CA THR A 155 -9.94 -4.69 14.81
C THR A 155 -10.31 -3.31 15.34
N HIS A 156 -11.30 -2.69 14.73
CA HIS A 156 -11.83 -1.40 15.15
C HIS A 156 -13.34 -1.50 15.34
N GLU A 157 -13.84 -0.93 16.43
CA GLU A 157 -15.27 -0.81 16.71
C GLU A 157 -15.71 0.64 16.52
N VAL A 158 -16.82 0.85 15.82
CA VAL A 158 -17.43 2.15 15.56
C VAL A 158 -18.91 2.09 15.89
N GLU A 159 -19.41 3.05 16.63
CA GLU A 159 -20.85 3.17 16.86
C GLU A 159 -21.53 3.83 15.66
N VAL A 160 -22.47 3.12 15.07
CA VAL A 160 -23.24 3.55 13.90
C VAL A 160 -24.69 3.75 14.33
N PRO A 161 -25.23 4.97 14.27
CA PRO A 161 -26.64 5.20 14.55
C PRO A 161 -27.54 4.40 13.62
N LYS A 162 -28.65 3.87 14.16
CA LYS A 162 -29.54 2.94 13.46
C LYS A 162 -30.17 3.54 12.19
N GLU A 163 -30.33 4.85 12.12
CA GLU A 163 -30.78 5.57 10.92
C GLU A 163 -29.87 5.32 9.70
N PHE A 164 -28.56 5.13 9.94
CA PHE A 164 -27.59 4.86 8.88
C PHE A 164 -27.51 3.38 8.51
N MET A 165 -28.08 2.47 9.31
CA MET A 165 -28.11 1.05 8.98
C MET A 165 -28.96 0.74 7.76
N SER A 166 -30.01 1.53 7.49
CA SER A 166 -30.78 1.39 6.26
C SER A 166 -29.94 1.70 5.02
N THR A 167 -29.06 2.71 5.10
CA THR A 167 -28.19 3.13 4.00
C THR A 167 -26.94 2.26 3.86
N LEU A 168 -26.30 1.88 4.98
CA LEU A 168 -25.14 0.99 4.98
C LEU A 168 -25.52 -0.46 4.67
N GLY A 169 -26.74 -0.86 5.01
CA GLY A 169 -27.30 -2.20 4.80
C GLY A 169 -27.82 -2.44 3.39
N GLU A 170 -27.93 -1.41 2.54
CA GLU A 170 -28.15 -1.62 1.10
C GLU A 170 -26.95 -2.39 0.54
N GLY A 171 -27.20 -3.62 0.07
CA GLY A 171 -26.15 -4.63 -0.19
C GLY A 171 -24.98 -4.17 -1.09
N GLY A 172 -25.18 -3.14 -1.91
CA GLY A 172 -24.11 -2.54 -2.72
C GLY A 172 -23.18 -1.59 -1.95
N LYS A 173 -23.68 -0.84 -0.97
CA LYS A 173 -22.87 0.17 -0.26
C LYS A 173 -21.83 -0.46 0.64
N LEU A 174 -22.19 -1.51 1.38
CA LEU A 174 -21.23 -2.21 2.23
C LEU A 174 -20.11 -2.85 1.41
N GLN A 175 -20.43 -3.45 0.26
CA GLN A 175 -19.44 -4.03 -0.65
C GLN A 175 -18.52 -2.95 -1.23
N GLN A 176 -19.08 -1.79 -1.59
CA GLN A 176 -18.29 -0.65 -2.04
C GLN A 176 -17.32 -0.18 -0.96
N LEU A 177 -17.76 -0.06 0.29
CA LEU A 177 -16.90 0.34 1.41
C LEU A 177 -15.77 -0.67 1.65
N LYS A 178 -16.06 -1.97 1.57
CA LYS A 178 -15.05 -3.02 1.67
C LYS A 178 -14.03 -2.93 0.54
N TYR A 179 -14.49 -2.76 -0.71
CA TYR A 179 -13.63 -2.62 -1.88
C TYR A 179 -12.73 -1.38 -1.78
N LEU A 180 -13.30 -0.22 -1.43
CA LEU A 180 -12.57 1.03 -1.24
C LEU A 180 -11.53 0.94 -0.10
N ALA A 181 -11.79 0.11 0.90
CA ALA A 181 -10.86 -0.10 2.01
C ALA A 181 -9.68 -1.03 1.67
N GLY A 182 -9.72 -1.76 0.55
CA GLY A 182 -8.70 -2.75 0.15
C GLY A 182 -9.28 -4.10 -0.27
N GLY A 183 -10.54 -4.40 0.09
CA GLY A 183 -11.25 -5.63 -0.26
C GLY A 183 -11.05 -6.79 0.72
N ASP A 184 -9.99 -6.76 1.52
CA ASP A 184 -9.61 -7.77 2.51
C ASP A 184 -10.10 -7.48 3.95
N ILE A 185 -10.93 -6.44 4.13
CA ILE A 185 -11.58 -6.17 5.42
C ILE A 185 -12.90 -6.91 5.56
N ASN A 186 -13.25 -7.26 6.78
CA ASN A 186 -14.56 -7.74 7.16
C ASN A 186 -15.26 -6.70 8.04
N ILE A 187 -16.52 -6.40 7.72
CA ILE A 187 -17.34 -5.45 8.47
C ILE A 187 -18.56 -6.22 8.98
N THR A 188 -18.75 -6.24 10.29
CA THR A 188 -19.92 -6.85 10.94
C THR A 188 -20.64 -5.81 11.79
N PHE A 189 -21.95 -5.97 11.95
CA PHE A 189 -22.76 -5.06 12.75
C PHE A 189 -23.39 -5.86 13.90
N GLN A 190 -23.15 -5.43 15.12
CA GLN A 190 -23.67 -6.07 16.34
C GLN A 190 -24.52 -5.09 17.13
N ASN A 191 -25.79 -5.44 17.34
CA ASN A 191 -26.70 -4.65 18.15
C ASN A 191 -26.39 -4.91 19.63
N LYS A 192 -25.92 -3.90 20.37
CA LYS A 192 -25.69 -3.99 21.82
C LYS A 192 -26.90 -3.38 22.54
N PRO A 193 -27.54 -4.09 23.49
CA PRO A 193 -28.75 -3.60 24.17
C PRO A 193 -28.52 -2.32 24.99
N GLU A 194 -27.26 -2.03 25.38
CA GLU A 194 -26.85 -0.79 26.03
C GLU A 194 -26.90 0.44 25.10
N LEU A 195 -26.88 0.24 23.77
CA LEU A 195 -26.96 1.28 22.77
C LEU A 195 -28.37 1.35 22.18
N LEU A 196 -29.21 2.20 22.77
CA LEU A 196 -30.64 2.33 22.39
C LEU A 196 -30.81 2.69 20.90
N ASN A 197 -30.01 3.63 20.38
CA ASN A 197 -30.14 4.16 19.02
C ASN A 197 -28.95 3.85 18.10
N SER A 198 -28.01 3.01 18.54
CA SER A 198 -26.77 2.72 17.79
C SER A 198 -26.52 1.21 17.70
N VAL A 199 -25.73 0.83 16.71
CA VAL A 199 -25.22 -0.53 16.48
C VAL A 199 -23.71 -0.44 16.37
N VAL A 200 -22.99 -1.42 16.92
CA VAL A 200 -21.53 -1.44 16.83
C VAL A 200 -21.11 -2.08 15.51
N ALA A 201 -20.47 -1.31 14.64
CA ALA A 201 -19.78 -1.82 13.47
C ALA A 201 -18.37 -2.26 13.88
N THR A 202 -18.04 -3.54 13.67
CA THR A 202 -16.70 -4.08 13.87
C THR A 202 -16.02 -4.26 12.52
N ILE A 203 -14.90 -3.59 12.32
CA ILE A 203 -14.08 -3.65 11.11
C ILE A 203 -12.79 -4.40 11.45
N ARG A 204 -12.55 -5.53 10.80
CA ARG A 204 -11.36 -6.35 11.00
C ARG A 204 -10.63 -6.60 9.68
N GLY A 205 -9.30 -6.55 9.69
CA GLY A 205 -8.45 -6.88 8.55
C GLY A 205 -7.04 -6.30 8.74
N PRO A 206 -6.20 -6.26 7.70
CA PRO A 206 -4.91 -5.59 7.73
C PRO A 206 -5.03 -4.17 8.26
N LYS A 207 -4.13 -3.76 9.16
CA LYS A 207 -4.22 -2.49 9.91
C LYS A 207 -4.51 -1.26 9.04
N ALA A 208 -3.85 -1.14 7.89
CA ALA A 208 -4.06 -0.03 6.97
C ALA A 208 -5.49 -0.03 6.41
N HIS A 209 -5.96 -1.19 5.94
CA HIS A 209 -7.28 -1.36 5.36
C HIS A 209 -8.40 -1.25 6.40
N ALA A 210 -8.22 -1.84 7.59
CA ALA A 210 -9.17 -1.71 8.70
C ALA A 210 -9.33 -0.25 9.14
N SER A 211 -8.23 0.50 9.24
CA SER A 211 -8.26 1.94 9.56
C SER A 211 -8.96 2.74 8.46
N LEU A 212 -8.75 2.40 7.19
CA LEU A 212 -9.42 3.02 6.07
C LEU A 212 -10.92 2.71 6.06
N GLY A 213 -11.31 1.47 6.35
CA GLY A 213 -12.70 1.05 6.50
C GLY A 213 -13.46 1.86 7.55
N VAL A 214 -12.84 2.14 8.70
CA VAL A 214 -13.41 3.02 9.74
C VAL A 214 -13.65 4.43 9.20
N ILE A 215 -12.67 5.01 8.48
CA ILE A 215 -12.80 6.35 7.91
C ILE A 215 -13.94 6.40 6.89
N LEU A 216 -14.07 5.38 6.06
CA LEU A 216 -15.11 5.32 5.04
C LEU A 216 -16.52 5.19 5.65
N VAL A 217 -16.68 4.36 6.69
CA VAL A 217 -17.95 4.25 7.45
C VAL A 217 -18.30 5.59 8.12
N MET A 218 -17.33 6.22 8.78
CA MET A 218 -17.52 7.54 9.41
C MET A 218 -17.83 8.64 8.39
N LYS A 219 -17.23 8.59 7.20
CA LYS A 219 -17.49 9.54 6.12
C LYS A 219 -18.94 9.43 5.65
N GLU A 220 -19.43 8.21 5.42
CA GLU A 220 -20.81 7.96 5.01
C GLU A 220 -21.82 8.52 6.03
N MET A 221 -21.54 8.34 7.32
CA MET A 221 -22.33 8.95 8.39
C MET A 221 -22.30 10.48 8.36
N THR A 222 -21.19 11.09 7.96
CA THR A 222 -21.04 12.56 7.91
C THR A 222 -21.75 13.17 6.71
N GLU A 223 -21.74 12.51 5.54
CA GLU A 223 -22.36 13.03 4.32
C GLU A 223 -23.90 13.09 4.42
N LEU A 224 -24.51 12.29 5.29
CA LEU A 224 -25.96 12.26 5.51
C LEU A 224 -26.46 13.30 6.53
N ILE A 225 -25.57 13.93 7.31
CA ILE A 225 -25.92 14.97 8.30
C ILE A 225 -25.94 16.38 7.65
N HIS A 226 -25.80 16.49 6.33
CA HIS A 226 -25.99 17.77 5.65
C HIS A 226 -27.46 18.18 5.67
N ILE A 227 -27.83 18.93 6.71
CA ILE A 227 -29.03 19.76 6.79
C ILE A 227 -29.01 20.68 5.55
N PRO A 228 -30.03 20.66 4.68
CA PRO A 228 -30.13 21.64 3.63
C PRO A 228 -30.27 23.04 4.26
N VAL A 229 -29.36 23.94 3.90
CA VAL A 229 -29.48 25.38 4.17
C VAL A 229 -30.69 25.94 3.45
#